data_AF-A0A820NF16-F1
#
_entry.id   AF-A0A820NF16-F1
#
_cell.length_a   1.000
_cell.length_b   1.000
_cell.length_c   1.000
_cell.angle_alpha   90.00
_cell.angle_beta   90.00
_cell.angle_gamma   90.00
#
_symmetry.space_group_name_H-M   'P 1'
#
loop_
_entity.id
_entity.type
_entity.pdbx_description
1 polymer ?
#
loop_
_entity_poly.entity_id
_entity_poly.type
_entity_poly.pdbx_seq_one_letter_code
_entity_poly.pdbx_strand_id
1 'polypeptide(L)'
;SITISNVKYIVDCGKVKTKYYDKLTGVSTFRIEWTSKASASQRTGRAGRTAPGHCYRLYSSAIYNDSFAEYTAPEIVRKPVEDLVLQLKTLNIDRLANFPFPTSPDLKAINVAEQLLVQLNALDSKSPTKTITELGRRMSAFPINPRYSKMLVIAQENKDILPYVLALVAALSVNEVLTSGLVKIQKDSQELCINLDDVRRQWIGQGETLLFGDMMVLLKAVGALDHQNSKNDLSICTRYGLRPKAMAEIRKIRRQLTQIVKSILPETATVLDARLLPPSEQQICLLRKVLAAGMVDRLAKKIEGSVVINGHKANNAYQTLLLEEPVFIHPSSVLANDSPLFVCYQELHETSRIFIKDICAIQMDWIVQLNPHLCSFGPIEEEPSPRYDETQDKLLCHRKATIGQRVSWSLGTPVETIFSNNTVDRYRWFAKFFLDGIICPRLLQFRPALLCSSNAMVKSWASLMERTQLLLNALAAKDIDSRIQLKEVWSTQPKYLLDVYCNWLPESLHAQVRSLWPPVPSVLKK
;
A
#
# COMPACT_ATOMS: atom_id res chain seq x y z
N SER A 1 3.23 23.39 -22.17
CA SER A 1 2.88 24.72 -22.72
C SER A 1 3.80 24.99 -23.90
N ILE A 2 3.26 25.33 -25.06
CA ILE A 2 4.04 25.59 -26.28
C ILE A 2 3.65 26.96 -26.80
N THR A 3 4.62 27.69 -27.32
CA THR A 3 4.40 28.97 -27.98
C THR A 3 4.84 28.85 -29.42
N ILE A 4 3.89 28.96 -30.34
CA ILE A 4 4.12 28.82 -31.77
C ILE A 4 4.27 30.24 -32.35
N SER A 5 5.39 30.49 -33.03
CA SER A 5 5.62 31.76 -33.73
C SER A 5 4.74 31.88 -34.97
N ASN A 6 4.45 33.12 -35.39
CA ASN A 6 3.74 33.43 -36.63
C ASN A 6 2.29 32.88 -36.71
N VAL A 7 1.67 32.58 -35.56
CA VAL A 7 0.23 32.31 -35.51
C VAL A 7 -0.52 33.63 -35.53
N LYS A 8 -1.31 33.86 -36.59
CA LYS A 8 -2.13 35.07 -36.77
C LYS A 8 -3.62 34.83 -36.57
N TYR A 9 -4.08 33.59 -36.74
CA TYR A 9 -5.49 33.23 -36.67
C TYR A 9 -5.69 32.08 -35.69
N ILE A 10 -6.65 32.23 -34.80
CA ILE A 10 -7.05 31.20 -33.84
C ILE A 10 -8.54 30.94 -33.98
N VAL A 11 -8.90 29.66 -33.96
CA VAL A 11 -10.27 29.21 -33.81
C VAL A 11 -10.42 28.59 -32.43
N ASP A 12 -11.21 29.22 -31.57
CA ASP A 12 -11.42 28.78 -30.19
C ASP A 12 -12.73 28.00 -30.06
N CYS A 13 -12.64 26.72 -29.73
CA CYS A 13 -13.80 25.85 -29.50
C CYS A 13 -14.56 26.19 -28.21
N GLY A 14 -13.97 26.96 -27.29
CA GLY A 14 -14.59 27.32 -26.01
C GLY A 14 -14.70 26.18 -25.00
N LYS A 15 -14.33 24.95 -25.37
CA LYS A 15 -14.37 23.79 -24.47
C LYS A 15 -12.97 23.41 -23.97
N VAL A 16 -12.95 22.69 -22.85
CA VAL A 16 -11.74 22.09 -22.28
C VAL A 16 -12.07 20.69 -21.77
N LYS A 17 -11.12 19.76 -21.91
CA LYS A 17 -11.20 18.43 -21.32
C LYS A 17 -10.47 18.47 -19.97
N THR A 18 -11.20 18.24 -18.89
CA THR A 18 -10.66 18.30 -17.53
C THR A 18 -10.78 16.93 -16.86
N LYS A 19 -9.71 16.48 -16.17
CA LYS A 19 -9.77 15.30 -15.29
C LYS A 19 -10.46 15.71 -14.00
N TYR A 20 -11.63 15.12 -13.74
CA TYR A 20 -12.35 15.26 -12.49
C TYR A 20 -12.02 14.07 -11.59
N TYR A 21 -11.78 14.34 -10.31
CA TYR A 21 -11.56 13.31 -9.30
C TYR A 21 -12.68 13.39 -8.28
N ASP A 22 -13.42 12.31 -8.12
CA ASP A 22 -14.40 12.21 -7.05
C ASP A 22 -13.70 11.86 -5.73
N LYS A 23 -13.87 12.76 -4.75
CA LYS A 23 -13.19 12.73 -3.46
C LYS A 23 -13.60 11.55 -2.58
N LEU A 24 -14.82 11.02 -2.75
CA LEU A 24 -15.35 9.94 -1.94
C LEU A 24 -15.00 8.57 -2.53
N THR A 25 -15.25 8.41 -3.82
CA THR A 25 -15.06 7.14 -4.51
C THR A 25 -13.62 6.93 -4.99
N GLY A 26 -12.87 8.02 -5.13
CA GLY A 26 -11.52 8.00 -5.68
C GLY A 26 -11.46 7.71 -7.19
N VAL A 27 -12.60 7.82 -7.88
CA VAL A 27 -12.76 7.62 -9.33
C VAL A 27 -12.32 8.88 -10.08
N SER A 28 -11.59 8.66 -11.17
CA SER A 28 -11.19 9.70 -12.10
C SER A 28 -11.98 9.62 -13.41
N THR A 29 -12.58 10.73 -13.83
CA THR A 29 -13.37 10.80 -15.07
C THR A 29 -12.91 12.00 -15.89
N PHE A 30 -12.84 11.88 -17.22
CA PHE A 30 -12.62 13.04 -18.08
C PHE A 30 -13.96 13.63 -18.52
N ARG A 31 -14.17 14.91 -18.24
CA ARG A 31 -15.37 15.64 -18.66
C ARG A 31 -15.00 16.79 -19.60
N ILE A 32 -15.87 17.04 -20.57
CA ILE A 32 -15.76 18.18 -21.48
C ILE A 32 -16.65 19.29 -20.93
N GLU A 33 -16.03 20.40 -20.55
CA GLU A 33 -16.70 21.55 -19.94
C GLU A 33 -16.39 22.84 -20.70
N TRP A 34 -17.12 23.91 -20.38
CA TRP A 34 -16.78 25.25 -20.85
C TRP A 34 -15.45 25.70 -20.26
N THR A 35 -14.65 26.39 -21.06
CA THR A 35 -13.40 27.00 -20.57
C THR A 35 -13.69 28.24 -19.73
N SER A 36 -12.69 28.75 -18.99
CA SER A 36 -12.84 29.99 -18.23
C SER A 36 -12.64 31.22 -19.13
N LYS A 37 -13.19 32.36 -18.74
CA LYS A 37 -12.96 33.66 -19.42
C LYS A 37 -11.46 33.98 -19.48
N ALA A 38 -10.72 33.70 -18.41
CA ALA A 38 -9.26 33.83 -18.37
C ALA A 38 -8.57 32.91 -19.39
N SER A 39 -8.99 31.64 -19.50
CA SER A 39 -8.42 30.70 -20.48
C SER A 39 -8.75 31.08 -21.93
N ALA A 40 -9.99 31.49 -22.21
CA ALA A 40 -10.40 31.99 -23.52
C ALA A 40 -9.60 33.24 -23.92
N SER A 41 -9.39 34.16 -22.98
CA SER A 41 -8.56 35.36 -23.19
C SER A 41 -7.10 35.00 -23.44
N GLN A 42 -6.56 34.02 -22.70
CA GLN A 42 -5.21 33.50 -22.95
C GLN A 42 -5.10 32.86 -24.35
N ARG A 43 -6.12 32.12 -24.80
CA ARG A 43 -6.18 31.55 -26.17
C ARG A 43 -6.19 32.67 -27.21
N THR A 44 -7.01 33.71 -27.04
CA THR A 44 -7.00 34.89 -27.93
C THR A 44 -5.62 35.54 -28.01
N GLY A 45 -4.93 35.68 -26.88
CA GLY A 45 -3.57 36.24 -26.82
C GLY A 45 -2.50 35.44 -27.58
N ARG A 46 -2.78 34.18 -27.97
CA ARG A 46 -1.86 33.40 -28.81
C ARG A 46 -1.84 33.86 -30.27
N ALA A 47 -2.88 34.55 -30.76
CA ALA A 47 -2.98 35.02 -32.15
C ALA A 47 -2.24 36.35 -32.39
N GLY A 48 -2.12 37.18 -31.36
CA GLY A 48 -1.61 38.55 -31.45
C GLY A 48 -0.18 38.73 -30.95
N ARG A 49 0.69 37.71 -31.05
CA ARG A 49 1.98 37.72 -30.33
C ARG A 49 3.04 38.64 -30.96
N THR A 50 3.23 38.55 -32.27
CA THR A 50 4.25 39.29 -33.02
C THR A 50 3.66 40.25 -34.04
N ALA A 51 2.36 40.14 -34.32
CA ALA A 51 1.61 40.98 -35.23
C ALA A 51 0.13 40.99 -34.80
N PRO A 52 -0.67 41.95 -35.28
CA PRO A 52 -2.13 41.91 -35.10
C PRO A 52 -2.70 40.58 -35.62
N GLY A 53 -3.49 39.91 -34.79
CA GLY A 53 -4.11 38.63 -35.09
C GLY A 53 -5.59 38.61 -34.77
N HIS A 54 -6.30 37.61 -35.31
CA HIS A 54 -7.74 37.45 -35.13
C HIS A 54 -8.05 36.13 -34.40
N CYS A 55 -9.01 36.18 -33.48
CA CYS A 55 -9.51 35.02 -32.75
C CYS A 55 -11.00 34.84 -33.07
N TYR A 56 -11.34 33.77 -33.76
CA TYR A 56 -12.72 33.37 -34.03
C TYR A 56 -13.19 32.44 -32.92
N ARG A 57 -14.25 32.84 -32.20
CA ARG A 57 -14.82 32.06 -31.10
C ARG A 57 -16.05 31.31 -31.59
N LEU A 58 -16.12 30.01 -31.37
CA LEU A 58 -17.24 29.14 -31.80
C LEU A 58 -18.41 29.15 -30.80
N TYR A 59 -18.56 30.22 -30.03
CA TYR A 59 -19.57 30.38 -28.98
C TYR A 59 -20.05 31.83 -28.95
N SER A 60 -21.32 32.03 -28.57
CA SER A 60 -21.94 33.36 -28.54
C SER A 60 -21.41 34.23 -27.41
N SER A 61 -21.60 35.54 -27.54
CA SER A 61 -21.30 36.52 -26.49
C SER A 61 -22.08 36.24 -25.20
N ALA A 62 -23.35 35.80 -25.31
CA ALA A 62 -24.17 35.41 -24.17
C ALA A 62 -23.55 34.23 -23.40
N ILE A 63 -23.11 33.17 -24.10
CA ILE A 63 -22.45 32.03 -23.45
C ILE A 63 -21.16 32.47 -22.76
N TYR A 64 -20.36 33.33 -23.40
CA TYR A 64 -19.14 33.85 -22.82
C TYR A 64 -19.41 34.66 -21.54
N ASN A 65 -20.46 35.49 -21.52
CA ASN A 65 -20.75 36.36 -20.39
C ASN A 65 -21.42 35.63 -19.22
N ASP A 66 -22.40 34.77 -19.52
CA ASP A 66 -23.31 34.20 -18.53
C ASP A 66 -22.90 32.79 -18.08
N SER A 67 -22.28 31.99 -18.95
CA SER A 67 -21.96 30.58 -18.66
C SER A 67 -20.50 30.34 -18.27
N PHE A 68 -19.54 31.16 -18.73
CA PHE A 68 -18.12 30.93 -18.45
C PHE A 68 -17.75 31.46 -17.06
N ALA A 69 -17.12 30.60 -16.26
CA ALA A 69 -16.45 31.03 -15.03
C ALA A 69 -15.33 32.03 -15.34
N GLU A 70 -15.12 33.02 -14.49
CA GLU A 70 -14.08 34.04 -14.69
C GLU A 70 -12.68 33.40 -14.69
N TYR A 71 -12.40 32.57 -13.69
CA TYR A 71 -11.15 31.84 -13.52
C TYR A 71 -11.39 30.33 -13.45
N THR A 72 -10.39 29.55 -13.84
CA THR A 72 -10.42 28.09 -13.65
C THR A 72 -10.23 27.77 -12.18
N ALA A 73 -11.01 26.81 -11.66
CA ALA A 73 -10.88 26.37 -10.28
C ALA A 73 -9.43 25.92 -9.97
N PRO A 74 -8.89 26.28 -8.79
CA PRO A 74 -7.55 25.87 -8.38
C PRO A 74 -7.35 24.36 -8.42
N GLU A 75 -6.09 23.91 -8.55
CA GLU A 75 -5.78 22.49 -8.62
C GLU A 75 -5.98 21.78 -7.26
N ILE A 76 -5.68 22.48 -6.16
CA ILE A 76 -5.81 21.99 -4.78
C ILE A 76 -7.23 21.52 -4.41
N VAL A 77 -8.27 22.06 -5.06
CA VAL A 77 -9.66 21.66 -4.83
C VAL A 77 -10.10 20.49 -5.73
N ARG A 78 -9.32 20.17 -6.76
CA ARG A 78 -9.65 19.17 -7.80
C ARG A 78 -8.83 17.89 -7.70
N LYS A 79 -7.73 17.88 -6.95
CA LYS A 79 -6.85 16.72 -6.79
C LYS A 79 -6.79 16.26 -5.33
N PRO A 80 -6.44 14.98 -5.10
CA PRO A 80 -6.09 14.49 -3.78
C PRO A 80 -4.93 15.31 -3.17
N VAL A 81 -4.97 15.52 -1.84
CA VAL A 81 -4.04 16.40 -1.12
C VAL A 81 -3.18 15.66 -0.10
N GLU A 82 -3.08 14.32 -0.17
CA GLU A 82 -2.30 13.52 0.80
C GLU A 82 -0.82 13.88 0.87
N ASP A 83 -0.20 14.24 -0.26
CA ASP A 83 1.20 14.68 -0.29
C ASP A 83 1.38 16.01 0.46
N LEU A 84 0.52 16.98 0.17
CA LEU A 84 0.50 18.27 0.88
C LEU A 84 0.26 18.09 2.38
N VAL A 85 -0.69 17.23 2.76
CA VAL A 85 -1.00 16.96 4.17
C VAL A 85 0.21 16.33 4.88
N LEU A 86 0.89 15.38 4.24
CA LEU A 86 2.11 14.79 4.80
C LEU A 86 3.19 15.86 5.02
N GLN A 87 3.45 16.72 4.03
CA GLN A 87 4.43 17.80 4.14
C GLN A 87 4.05 18.86 5.19
N LEU A 88 2.76 19.16 5.41
CA LEU A 88 2.36 20.09 6.47
C LEU A 88 2.54 19.47 7.86
N LYS A 89 2.25 18.17 8.01
CA LYS A 89 2.47 17.45 9.28
C LYS A 89 3.96 17.32 9.62
N THR A 90 4.87 17.23 8.64
CA THR A 90 6.33 17.24 8.92
C THR A 90 6.80 18.58 9.48
N LEU A 91 6.14 19.67 9.09
CA LEU A 91 6.35 21.04 9.62
C LEU A 91 5.65 21.27 10.97
N ASN A 92 5.13 20.20 11.61
CA ASN A 92 4.38 20.25 12.86
C ASN A 92 3.10 21.10 12.80
N ILE A 93 2.46 21.18 11.63
CA ILE A 93 1.17 21.85 11.45
C ILE A 93 0.05 20.83 11.67
N ASP A 94 -0.43 20.74 12.90
CA ASP A 94 -1.42 19.74 13.28
C ASP A 94 -2.84 20.05 12.77
N ARG A 95 -3.26 21.32 12.88
CA ARG A 95 -4.62 21.77 12.52
C ARG A 95 -4.64 22.40 11.13
N LEU A 96 -4.77 21.54 10.12
CA LEU A 96 -4.79 21.93 8.71
C LEU A 96 -5.94 22.89 8.35
N ALA A 97 -7.05 22.84 9.09
CA ALA A 97 -8.17 23.78 8.90
C ALA A 97 -7.80 25.24 9.16
N ASN A 98 -6.79 25.50 10.01
CA ASN A 98 -6.34 26.86 10.35
C ASN A 98 -5.21 27.34 9.45
N PHE A 99 -4.71 26.50 8.54
CA PHE A 99 -3.62 26.89 7.66
C PHE A 99 -4.11 27.91 6.62
N PRO A 100 -3.39 29.03 6.41
CA PRO A 100 -3.85 30.14 5.58
C PRO A 100 -3.66 29.85 4.07
N PHE A 101 -4.47 28.95 3.52
CA PHE A 101 -4.46 28.68 2.08
C PHE A 101 -5.05 29.87 1.28
N PRO A 102 -4.50 30.23 0.11
CA PRO A 102 -5.15 31.19 -0.79
C PRO A 102 -6.54 30.73 -1.24
N THR A 103 -6.70 29.42 -1.41
CA THR A 103 -7.98 28.75 -1.54
C THR A 103 -7.88 27.42 -0.82
N SER A 104 -8.65 27.26 0.26
CA SER A 104 -8.59 26.06 1.09
C SER A 104 -9.11 24.82 0.34
N PRO A 105 -8.46 23.66 0.48
CA PRO A 105 -9.06 22.40 0.05
C PRO A 105 -10.31 22.11 0.90
N ASP A 106 -11.19 21.31 0.33
CA ASP A 106 -12.37 20.81 1.03
C ASP A 106 -11.96 20.00 2.27
N LEU A 107 -12.61 20.26 3.42
CA LEU A 107 -12.38 19.52 4.66
C LEU A 107 -12.54 18.00 4.47
N LYS A 108 -13.44 17.58 3.58
CA LYS A 108 -13.59 16.17 3.23
C LYS A 108 -12.32 15.60 2.57
N ALA A 109 -11.68 16.36 1.68
CA ALA A 109 -10.44 15.94 1.02
C ALA A 109 -9.28 15.85 2.02
N ILE A 110 -9.21 16.79 2.98
CA ILE A 110 -8.24 16.72 4.08
C ILE A 110 -8.45 15.47 4.93
N ASN A 111 -9.70 15.17 5.31
CA ASN A 111 -10.01 13.99 6.13
C ASN A 111 -9.66 12.69 5.41
N VAL A 112 -9.98 12.57 4.11
CA VAL A 112 -9.62 11.40 3.29
C VAL A 112 -8.09 11.26 3.20
N ALA A 113 -7.36 12.36 3.01
CA ALA A 113 -5.91 12.38 3.00
C ALA A 113 -5.31 11.92 4.35
N GLU A 114 -5.81 12.45 5.48
CA GLU A 114 -5.35 12.02 6.80
C GLU A 114 -5.66 10.54 7.06
N GLN A 115 -6.84 10.06 6.67
CA GLN A 115 -7.20 8.64 6.80
C GLN A 115 -6.26 7.75 6.00
N LEU A 116 -5.96 8.11 4.75
CA LEU A 116 -4.98 7.38 3.94
C LEU A 116 -3.60 7.36 4.61
N LEU A 117 -3.12 8.50 5.11
CA LEU A 117 -1.81 8.56 5.74
C LEU A 117 -1.74 7.75 7.05
N VAL A 118 -2.85 7.67 7.80
CA VAL A 118 -3.00 6.74 8.94
C VAL A 118 -2.97 5.28 8.45
N GLN A 119 -3.69 4.96 7.37
CA GLN A 119 -3.66 3.61 6.78
C GLN A 119 -2.25 3.22 6.28
N LEU A 120 -1.46 4.19 5.82
CA LEU A 120 -0.07 4.02 5.42
C LEU A 120 0.90 3.96 6.62
N ASN A 121 0.43 4.13 7.86
CA ASN A 121 1.22 4.28 9.09
C ASN A 121 2.16 5.50 9.07
N ALA A 122 1.89 6.48 8.21
CA ALA A 122 2.63 7.75 8.16
C ALA A 122 2.19 8.73 9.27
N LEU A 123 0.95 8.61 9.74
CA LEU A 123 0.43 9.34 10.90
C LEU A 123 -0.02 8.35 11.98
N ASP A 124 0.14 8.73 13.25
CA ASP A 124 -0.29 7.93 14.39
C ASP A 124 -1.81 8.01 14.57
N SER A 125 -2.48 6.86 14.59
CA SER A 125 -3.93 6.76 14.81
C SER A 125 -4.33 7.01 16.26
N LYS A 126 -3.43 6.79 17.23
CA LYS A 126 -3.71 6.96 18.67
C LYS A 126 -3.63 8.43 19.09
N SER A 127 -2.86 9.23 18.36
CA SER A 127 -2.70 10.65 18.62
C SER A 127 -3.95 11.43 18.20
N PRO A 128 -4.53 12.29 19.07
CA PRO A 128 -5.73 13.06 18.75
C PRO A 128 -5.52 14.03 17.59
N THR A 129 -4.28 14.50 17.38
CA THR A 129 -3.92 15.40 16.27
C THR A 129 -3.34 14.67 15.06
N LYS A 130 -3.29 13.33 15.09
CA LYS A 130 -2.67 12.47 14.06
C LYS A 130 -1.26 12.96 13.71
N THR A 131 -0.40 12.99 14.73
CA THR A 131 1.00 13.40 14.59
C THR A 131 1.77 12.49 13.64
N ILE A 132 2.77 13.04 12.97
CA ILE A 132 3.63 12.29 12.05
C ILE A 132 4.44 11.22 12.76
N THR A 133 4.52 10.02 12.18
CA THR A 133 5.37 8.92 12.67
C THR A 133 6.78 9.02 12.12
N GLU A 134 7.72 8.24 12.66
CA GLU A 134 9.07 8.11 12.09
C GLU A 134 9.02 7.58 10.64
N LEU A 135 8.11 6.64 10.35
CA LEU A 135 7.85 6.17 8.99
C LEU A 135 7.37 7.33 8.10
N GLY A 136 6.41 8.12 8.56
CA GLY A 136 5.91 9.30 7.83
C GLY A 136 7.01 10.33 7.55
N ARG A 137 7.92 10.54 8.51
CA ARG A 137 9.08 11.43 8.34
C ARG A 137 10.01 10.93 7.24
N ARG A 138 10.31 9.62 7.20
CA ARG A 138 11.10 9.01 6.11
C ARG A 138 10.39 9.12 4.76
N MET A 139 9.07 8.91 4.73
CA MET A 139 8.27 9.04 3.51
C MET A 139 8.30 10.46 2.95
N SER A 140 8.31 11.48 3.80
CA SER A 140 8.32 12.90 3.39
C SER A 140 9.58 13.36 2.68
N ALA A 141 10.69 12.61 2.81
CA ALA A 141 11.94 12.89 2.11
C ALA A 141 11.83 12.68 0.59
N PHE A 142 10.81 11.95 0.12
CA PHE A 142 10.59 11.67 -1.29
C PHE A 142 9.51 12.59 -1.88
N PRO A 143 9.79 13.34 -2.96
CA PRO A 143 8.84 14.26 -3.59
C PRO A 143 7.90 13.52 -4.55
N ILE A 144 7.19 12.52 -4.05
CA ILE A 144 6.26 11.65 -4.81
C ILE A 144 5.04 11.31 -3.95
N ASN A 145 4.01 10.70 -4.56
CA ASN A 145 2.81 10.30 -3.82
C ASN A 145 3.16 9.42 -2.59
N PRO A 146 2.56 9.68 -1.41
CA PRO A 146 2.84 8.92 -0.19
C PRO A 146 2.73 7.40 -0.34
N ARG A 147 1.84 6.87 -1.19
CA ARG A 147 1.76 5.43 -1.47
C ARG A 147 3.08 4.89 -2.04
N TYR A 148 3.68 5.63 -2.96
CA TYR A 148 4.95 5.27 -3.59
C TYR A 148 6.14 5.53 -2.65
N SER A 149 6.08 6.60 -1.84
CA SER A 149 7.09 6.84 -0.79
C SER A 149 7.15 5.68 0.20
N LYS A 150 5.99 5.13 0.61
CA LYS A 150 5.95 3.94 1.47
C LYS A 150 6.58 2.72 0.81
N MET A 151 6.33 2.49 -0.48
CA MET A 151 6.96 1.40 -1.24
C MET A 151 8.49 1.53 -1.23
N LEU A 152 9.02 2.74 -1.44
CA LEU A 152 10.47 2.98 -1.39
C LEU A 152 11.04 2.73 0.01
N VAL A 153 10.38 3.20 1.07
CA VAL A 153 10.86 3.00 2.45
C VAL A 153 10.87 1.51 2.82
N ILE A 154 9.86 0.74 2.44
CA ILE A 154 9.85 -0.71 2.67
C ILE A 154 10.96 -1.38 1.85
N ALA A 155 11.17 -0.97 0.60
CA ALA A 155 12.19 -1.54 -0.26
C ALA A 155 13.62 -1.29 0.25
N GLN A 156 13.84 -0.26 1.08
CA GLN A 156 15.15 0.00 1.69
C GLN A 156 15.62 -1.10 2.64
N GLU A 157 14.69 -1.88 3.21
CA GLU A 157 15.02 -3.01 4.08
C GLU A 157 15.62 -4.19 3.28
N ASN A 158 15.38 -4.25 1.97
CA ASN A 158 15.87 -5.31 1.10
C ASN A 158 16.61 -4.75 -0.13
N LYS A 159 17.94 -4.76 -0.05
CA LYS A 159 18.84 -4.18 -1.06
C LYS A 159 18.64 -4.79 -2.46
N ASP A 160 18.18 -6.04 -2.56
CA ASP A 160 18.05 -6.76 -3.83
C ASP A 160 16.86 -6.28 -4.68
N ILE A 161 15.80 -5.77 -4.04
CA ILE A 161 14.58 -5.32 -4.74
C ILE A 161 14.54 -3.79 -4.95
N LEU A 162 15.35 -3.05 -4.21
CA LEU A 162 15.35 -1.59 -4.18
C LEU A 162 15.50 -0.94 -5.58
N PRO A 163 16.41 -1.38 -6.48
CA PRO A 163 16.51 -0.81 -7.82
C PRO A 163 15.24 -0.99 -8.66
N TYR A 164 14.57 -2.13 -8.51
CA TYR A 164 13.32 -2.43 -9.23
C TYR A 164 12.17 -1.57 -8.73
N VAL A 165 12.05 -1.40 -7.41
CA VAL A 165 11.02 -0.53 -6.82
C VAL A 165 11.24 0.92 -7.24
N LEU A 166 12.49 1.40 -7.27
CA LEU A 166 12.82 2.75 -7.77
C LEU A 166 12.37 2.97 -9.22
N ALA A 167 12.65 2.01 -10.10
CA ALA A 167 12.23 2.10 -11.49
C ALA A 167 10.71 2.01 -11.65
N LEU A 168 10.06 1.13 -10.89
CA LEU A 168 8.60 1.00 -10.90
C LEU A 168 7.93 2.27 -10.40
N VAL A 169 8.36 2.81 -9.26
CA VAL A 169 7.82 4.05 -8.68
C VAL A 169 8.04 5.24 -9.62
N ALA A 170 9.21 5.33 -10.27
CA ALA A 170 9.45 6.35 -11.28
C ALA A 170 8.50 6.21 -12.47
N ALA A 171 8.22 4.99 -12.92
CA ALA A 171 7.26 4.71 -14.00
C ALA A 171 5.82 5.07 -13.59
N LEU A 172 5.37 4.67 -12.41
CA LEU A 172 4.02 4.95 -11.89
C LEU A 172 3.78 6.45 -11.63
N SER A 173 4.84 7.21 -11.36
CA SER A 173 4.76 8.66 -11.15
C SER A 173 4.54 9.46 -12.43
N VAL A 174 4.76 8.84 -13.60
CA VAL A 174 4.57 9.48 -14.91
C VAL A 174 3.24 9.02 -15.51
N ASN A 175 2.38 9.98 -15.86
CA ASN A 175 1.10 9.66 -16.49
C ASN A 175 1.30 9.07 -17.90
N GLU A 176 0.41 8.19 -18.37
CA GLU A 176 0.33 7.76 -19.78
C GLU A 176 1.68 7.28 -20.36
N VAL A 177 2.33 6.32 -19.71
CA VAL A 177 3.60 5.73 -20.20
C VAL A 177 3.34 4.86 -21.44
N LEU A 178 2.27 4.07 -21.38
CA LEU A 178 1.87 3.09 -22.36
C LEU A 178 0.82 3.67 -23.32
N THR A 179 1.05 3.61 -24.63
CA THR A 179 0.06 3.98 -25.65
C THR A 179 -0.75 2.76 -26.07
N SER A 180 -2.05 2.73 -25.87
CA SER A 180 -2.89 1.59 -26.34
C SER A 180 -3.46 1.83 -27.74
N GLY A 181 -3.77 0.72 -28.43
CA GLY A 181 -4.39 0.74 -29.74
C GLY A 181 -3.51 0.22 -30.88
N LEU A 182 -4.05 0.35 -32.09
CA LEU A 182 -3.44 -0.11 -33.33
C LEU A 182 -2.36 0.88 -33.79
N VAL A 183 -1.14 0.38 -33.99
CA VAL A 183 -0.05 1.15 -34.59
C VAL A 183 0.31 0.54 -35.93
N LYS A 184 0.38 1.40 -36.93
CA LYS A 184 0.89 1.05 -38.25
C LYS A 184 2.42 1.10 -38.21
N ILE A 185 3.06 -0.04 -38.44
CA ILE A 185 4.51 -0.13 -38.57
C ILE A 185 4.81 -0.47 -40.03
N GLN A 186 5.63 0.37 -40.68
CA GLN A 186 6.16 0.06 -42.00
C GLN A 186 7.34 -0.90 -41.84
N LYS A 187 7.21 -2.09 -42.43
CA LYS A 187 8.28 -3.07 -42.50
C LYS A 187 8.33 -3.60 -43.93
N ASP A 188 9.49 -3.46 -44.58
CA ASP A 188 9.75 -3.94 -45.95
C ASP A 188 8.65 -3.55 -46.96
N SER A 189 8.29 -2.26 -46.99
CA SER A 189 7.27 -1.68 -47.90
C SER A 189 5.84 -2.20 -47.71
N GLN A 190 5.57 -3.03 -46.70
CA GLN A 190 4.24 -3.47 -46.30
C GLN A 190 3.78 -2.76 -45.02
N GLU A 191 2.53 -2.28 -45.00
CA GLU A 191 1.90 -1.74 -43.79
C GLU A 191 1.38 -2.88 -42.91
N LEU A 192 2.05 -3.14 -41.79
CA LEU A 192 1.54 -4.05 -40.76
C LEU A 192 0.83 -3.25 -39.67
N CYS A 193 -0.42 -3.61 -39.40
CA CYS A 193 -1.18 -3.08 -38.29
C CYS A 193 -0.97 -3.98 -37.08
N ILE A 194 -0.24 -3.49 -36.07
CA ILE A 194 0.06 -4.25 -34.86
C ILE A 194 -0.76 -3.68 -33.71
N ASN A 195 -1.47 -4.56 -33.01
CA ASN A 195 -2.11 -4.21 -31.75
C ASN A 195 -1.08 -4.23 -30.62
N LEU A 196 -0.80 -3.05 -30.05
CA LEU A 196 0.19 -2.92 -28.99
C LEU A 196 -0.19 -3.69 -27.72
N ASP A 197 -1.48 -3.89 -27.48
CA ASP A 197 -1.94 -4.64 -26.31
C ASP A 197 -1.58 -6.14 -26.43
N ASP A 198 -1.57 -6.69 -27.65
CA ASP A 198 -1.14 -8.07 -27.92
C ASP A 198 0.39 -8.22 -27.78
N VAL A 199 1.16 -7.22 -28.22
CA VAL A 199 2.61 -7.18 -28.04
C VAL A 199 2.97 -7.20 -26.55
N ARG A 200 2.23 -6.48 -25.70
CA ARG A 200 2.44 -6.45 -24.25
C ARG A 200 2.14 -7.79 -23.58
N ARG A 201 1.12 -8.50 -24.06
CA ARG A 201 0.80 -9.84 -23.57
C ARG A 201 1.90 -10.85 -23.91
N GLN A 202 2.47 -10.76 -25.12
CA GLN A 202 3.63 -11.58 -25.52
C GLN A 202 4.89 -11.28 -24.71
N TRP A 203 5.02 -10.07 -24.17
CA TRP A 203 6.15 -9.67 -23.34
C TRP A 203 6.17 -10.31 -21.97
N ILE A 204 5.04 -10.82 -21.50
CA ILE A 204 4.91 -11.31 -20.13
C ILE A 204 5.21 -12.81 -20.09
N GLY A 205 6.00 -13.19 -19.09
CA GLY A 205 6.29 -14.60 -18.80
C GLY A 205 5.10 -15.27 -18.12
N GLN A 206 5.25 -16.54 -17.76
CA GLN A 206 4.22 -17.25 -16.99
C GLN A 206 4.44 -17.08 -15.47
N GLY A 207 3.54 -17.63 -14.66
CA GLY A 207 3.68 -17.67 -13.20
C GLY A 207 3.71 -16.28 -12.54
N GLU A 208 4.67 -16.06 -11.65
CA GLU A 208 4.81 -14.82 -10.88
C GLU A 208 4.96 -13.57 -11.75
N THR A 209 5.60 -13.71 -12.92
CA THR A 209 5.76 -12.61 -13.89
C THR A 209 4.43 -12.14 -14.45
N LEU A 210 3.50 -13.05 -14.71
CA LEU A 210 2.13 -12.73 -15.15
C LEU A 210 1.33 -12.09 -14.03
N LEU A 211 1.43 -12.64 -12.82
CA LEU A 211 0.71 -12.14 -11.65
C LEU A 211 1.13 -10.72 -11.24
N PHE A 212 2.37 -10.31 -11.56
CA PHE A 212 2.79 -8.93 -11.39
C PHE A 212 2.10 -7.95 -12.36
N GLY A 213 1.52 -8.48 -13.45
CA GLY A 213 0.58 -7.77 -14.30
C GLY A 213 1.20 -6.59 -15.05
N ASP A 214 0.47 -5.48 -15.10
CA ASP A 214 0.86 -4.28 -15.84
C ASP A 214 2.15 -3.66 -15.28
N MET A 215 2.43 -3.89 -13.99
CA MET A 215 3.65 -3.46 -13.31
C MET A 215 4.90 -4.10 -13.93
N MET A 216 4.79 -5.35 -14.39
CA MET A 216 5.89 -6.02 -15.10
C MET A 216 6.14 -5.39 -16.46
N VAL A 217 5.09 -4.97 -17.17
CA VAL A 217 5.22 -4.28 -18.46
C VAL A 217 5.99 -2.98 -18.28
N LEU A 218 5.63 -2.19 -17.25
CA LEU A 218 6.34 -0.97 -16.91
C LEU A 218 7.80 -1.24 -16.55
N LEU A 219 8.07 -2.24 -15.70
CA LEU A 219 9.43 -2.57 -15.28
C LEU A 219 10.30 -3.05 -16.45
N LYS A 220 9.77 -3.91 -17.33
CA LYS A 220 10.45 -4.35 -18.56
C LYS A 220 10.70 -3.18 -19.51
N ALA A 221 9.74 -2.25 -19.65
CA ALA A 221 9.90 -1.06 -20.47
C ALA A 221 11.05 -0.17 -19.97
N VAL A 222 11.16 0.04 -18.65
CA VAL A 222 12.30 0.78 -18.07
C VAL A 222 13.61 0.01 -18.27
N GLY A 223 13.65 -1.28 -17.93
CA GLY A 223 14.87 -2.10 -18.03
C GLY A 223 15.39 -2.25 -19.46
N ALA A 224 14.51 -2.39 -20.45
CA ALA A 224 14.88 -2.46 -21.87
C ALA A 224 15.56 -1.16 -22.35
N LEU A 225 15.09 -0.01 -21.86
CA LEU A 225 15.62 1.30 -22.21
C LEU A 225 16.92 1.64 -21.47
N ASP A 226 17.20 1.04 -20.32
CA ASP A 226 18.49 1.21 -19.63
C ASP A 226 19.64 0.45 -20.30
N HIS A 227 19.32 -0.69 -20.92
CA HIS A 227 20.33 -1.53 -21.57
C HIS A 227 20.75 -1.03 -22.95
N GLN A 228 19.98 -0.11 -23.53
CA GLN A 228 20.19 0.41 -24.88
C GLN A 228 20.89 1.78 -24.84
N ASN A 229 21.67 2.06 -25.89
CA ASN A 229 22.28 3.38 -26.06
C ASN A 229 21.23 4.40 -26.52
N SER A 230 21.32 5.64 -26.02
CA SER A 230 20.31 6.69 -26.19
C SER A 230 19.91 7.03 -27.64
N LYS A 231 20.69 6.61 -28.64
CA LYS A 231 20.38 6.81 -30.07
C LYS A 231 19.23 5.93 -30.57
N ASN A 232 18.95 4.78 -29.93
CA ASN A 232 17.90 3.84 -30.34
C ASN A 232 16.59 3.98 -29.52
N ASP A 233 16.51 4.96 -28.63
CA ASP A 233 15.36 5.11 -27.72
C ASP A 233 14.04 5.31 -28.49
N LEU A 234 14.05 6.08 -29.57
CA LEU A 234 12.83 6.39 -30.32
C LEU A 234 12.26 5.18 -31.06
N SER A 235 13.12 4.38 -31.72
CA SER A 235 12.67 3.20 -32.46
C SER A 235 12.10 2.13 -31.54
N ILE A 236 12.69 1.96 -30.36
CA ILE A 236 12.21 1.05 -29.30
C ILE A 236 10.88 1.53 -28.74
N CYS A 237 10.80 2.82 -28.40
CA CYS A 237 9.56 3.40 -27.89
C CYS A 237 8.40 3.21 -28.88
N THR A 238 8.64 3.45 -30.17
CA THR A 238 7.63 3.23 -31.22
C THR A 238 7.27 1.75 -31.37
N ARG A 239 8.28 0.86 -31.38
CA ARG A 239 8.08 -0.59 -31.52
C ARG A 239 7.24 -1.18 -30.39
N TYR A 240 7.37 -0.65 -29.18
CA TYR A 240 6.75 -1.21 -27.97
C TYR A 240 5.60 -0.35 -27.43
N GLY A 241 5.21 0.71 -28.15
CA GLY A 241 4.11 1.55 -27.73
C GLY A 241 4.39 2.27 -26.41
N LEU A 242 5.61 2.79 -26.26
CA LEU A 242 6.04 3.61 -25.14
C LEU A 242 6.12 5.07 -25.60
N ARG A 243 5.75 6.00 -24.73
CA ARG A 243 5.86 7.43 -25.04
C ARG A 243 7.30 7.92 -24.77
N PRO A 244 8.08 8.37 -25.78
CA PRO A 244 9.49 8.73 -25.58
C PRO A 244 9.70 9.83 -24.53
N LYS A 245 8.80 10.82 -24.49
CA LYS A 245 8.82 11.89 -23.49
C LYS A 245 8.59 11.36 -22.07
N ALA A 246 7.66 10.41 -21.91
CA ALA A 246 7.41 9.77 -20.62
C ALA A 246 8.65 9.02 -20.14
N MET A 247 9.30 8.26 -21.03
CA MET A 247 10.52 7.52 -20.68
C MET A 247 11.68 8.43 -20.29
N ALA A 248 11.83 9.58 -20.95
CA ALA A 248 12.81 10.60 -20.56
C ALA A 248 12.50 11.20 -19.17
N GLU A 249 11.23 11.43 -18.85
CA GLU A 249 10.79 11.88 -17.52
C GLU A 249 11.03 10.80 -16.46
N ILE A 250 10.72 9.54 -16.73
CA ILE A 250 10.98 8.39 -15.84
C ILE A 250 12.47 8.32 -15.49
N ARG A 251 13.37 8.45 -16.47
CA ARG A 251 14.82 8.45 -16.21
C ARG A 251 15.25 9.61 -15.31
N LYS A 252 14.65 10.79 -15.46
CA LYS A 252 14.94 11.95 -14.60
C LYS A 252 14.46 11.71 -13.16
N ILE A 253 13.22 11.26 -13.00
CA ILE A 253 12.64 10.96 -11.68
C ILE A 253 13.44 9.86 -10.99
N ARG A 254 13.77 8.78 -11.71
CA ARG A 254 14.59 7.70 -11.16
C ARG A 254 15.95 8.19 -10.69
N ARG A 255 16.66 9.03 -11.47
CA ARG A 255 17.94 9.61 -11.04
C ARG A 255 17.80 10.43 -9.76
N GLN A 256 16.76 11.26 -9.68
CA GLN A 256 16.48 12.07 -8.49
C GLN A 256 16.20 11.19 -7.27
N LEU A 257 15.33 10.18 -7.42
CA LEU A 257 15.02 9.25 -6.34
C LEU A 257 16.26 8.44 -5.91
N THR A 258 17.06 7.97 -6.86
CA THR A 258 18.34 7.29 -6.57
C THR A 258 19.29 8.19 -5.78
N GLN A 259 19.40 9.48 -6.13
CA GLN A 259 20.22 10.43 -5.37
C GLN A 259 19.72 10.63 -3.94
N ILE A 260 18.40 10.75 -3.75
CA ILE A 260 17.79 10.85 -2.42
C ILE A 260 18.08 9.57 -1.61
N VAL A 261 17.85 8.38 -2.18
CA VAL A 261 18.12 7.11 -1.49
C VAL A 261 19.59 6.99 -1.13
N LYS A 262 20.53 7.36 -2.02
CA LYS A 262 21.97 7.37 -1.71
C LYS A 262 22.33 8.30 -0.55
N SER A 263 21.65 9.44 -0.44
CA SER A 263 21.87 10.37 0.68
C SER A 263 21.39 9.80 2.01
N ILE A 264 20.35 8.97 2.01
CA ILE A 264 19.79 8.32 3.20
C ILE A 264 20.58 7.04 3.56
N LEU A 265 20.98 6.25 2.55
CA LEU A 265 21.65 4.96 2.69
C LEU A 265 22.87 4.85 1.74
N PRO A 266 24.03 5.40 2.12
CA PRO A 266 25.24 5.40 1.29
C PRO A 266 25.70 4.00 0.86
N GLU A 267 25.47 2.98 1.71
CA GLU A 267 25.83 1.58 1.44
C GLU A 267 25.14 0.97 0.20
N THR A 268 24.03 1.56 -0.25
CA THR A 268 23.25 1.02 -1.38
C THR A 268 23.73 1.56 -2.74
N ALA A 269 24.71 2.48 -2.75
CA ALA A 269 25.11 3.20 -3.95
C ALA A 269 25.56 2.30 -5.11
N THR A 270 26.31 1.23 -4.82
CA THR A 270 26.82 0.28 -5.82
C THR A 270 25.70 -0.48 -6.53
N VAL A 271 24.66 -0.89 -5.79
CA VAL A 271 23.52 -1.64 -6.32
C VAL A 271 22.62 -0.74 -7.18
N LEU A 272 22.50 0.53 -6.81
CA LEU A 272 21.62 1.50 -7.46
C LEU A 272 22.12 2.02 -8.81
N ASP A 273 23.43 1.99 -9.04
CA ASP A 273 24.06 2.42 -10.29
C ASP A 273 24.13 1.30 -11.35
N ALA A 274 23.84 0.06 -10.96
CA ALA A 274 23.80 -1.06 -11.87
C ALA A 274 22.60 -0.97 -12.85
N ARG A 275 22.80 -1.48 -14.07
CA ARG A 275 21.71 -1.68 -15.02
C ARG A 275 20.74 -2.73 -14.48
N LEU A 276 19.44 -2.50 -14.67
CA LEU A 276 18.40 -3.37 -14.12
C LEU A 276 18.31 -4.69 -14.85
N LEU A 277 18.89 -5.75 -14.29
CA LEU A 277 18.72 -7.11 -14.80
C LEU A 277 17.24 -7.55 -14.72
N PRO A 278 16.81 -8.55 -15.49
CA PRO A 278 15.48 -9.13 -15.29
C PRO A 278 15.34 -9.70 -13.86
N PRO A 279 14.27 -9.36 -13.12
CA PRO A 279 14.10 -9.85 -11.75
C PRO A 279 13.77 -11.35 -11.73
N SER A 280 14.20 -12.05 -10.66
CA SER A 280 13.83 -13.44 -10.40
C SER A 280 12.39 -13.57 -9.92
N GLU A 281 11.81 -14.77 -9.95
CA GLU A 281 10.44 -15.00 -9.45
C GLU A 281 10.29 -14.65 -7.96
N GLN A 282 11.32 -14.93 -7.15
CA GLN A 282 11.34 -14.54 -5.73
C GLN A 282 11.34 -13.02 -5.56
N GLN A 283 12.14 -12.30 -6.36
CA GLN A 283 12.14 -10.84 -6.37
C GLN A 283 10.78 -10.29 -6.81
N ILE A 284 10.14 -10.87 -7.83
CA ILE A 284 8.81 -10.46 -8.29
C ILE A 284 7.77 -10.66 -7.18
N CYS A 285 7.77 -11.79 -6.48
CA CYS A 285 6.89 -12.01 -5.34
C CYS A 285 7.07 -10.94 -4.24
N LEU A 286 8.31 -10.58 -3.93
CA LEU A 286 8.61 -9.48 -3.00
C LEU A 286 8.12 -8.12 -3.52
N LEU A 287 8.30 -7.82 -4.81
CA LEU A 287 7.81 -6.59 -5.43
C LEU A 287 6.28 -6.49 -5.36
N ARG A 288 5.56 -7.60 -5.57
CA ARG A 288 4.10 -7.68 -5.42
C ARG A 288 3.68 -7.38 -3.97
N LYS A 289 4.40 -7.89 -2.98
CA LYS A 289 4.17 -7.59 -1.55
C LYS A 289 4.40 -6.12 -1.23
N VAL A 290 5.50 -5.52 -1.72
CA VAL A 290 5.79 -4.08 -1.54
C VAL A 290 4.69 -3.22 -2.17
N LEU A 291 4.22 -3.58 -3.36
CA LEU A 291 3.13 -2.88 -4.03
C LEU A 291 1.83 -2.96 -3.23
N ALA A 292 1.48 -4.15 -2.72
CA ALA A 292 0.32 -4.35 -1.86
C ALA A 292 0.40 -3.50 -0.57
N ALA A 293 1.58 -3.38 0.04
CA ALA A 293 1.80 -2.56 1.23
C ALA A 293 1.64 -1.05 0.97
N GLY A 294 1.89 -0.58 -0.25
CA GLY A 294 1.69 0.82 -0.65
C GLY A 294 0.27 1.12 -1.12
N MET A 295 -0.39 0.17 -1.78
CA MET A 295 -1.73 0.31 -2.38
C MET A 295 -2.86 -0.14 -1.44
N VAL A 296 -2.76 0.20 -0.15
CA VAL A 296 -3.64 -0.30 0.92
C VAL A 296 -5.13 0.00 0.73
N ASP A 297 -5.44 1.13 0.11
CA ASP A 297 -6.81 1.59 -0.17
C ASP A 297 -7.29 1.20 -1.58
N ARG A 298 -6.40 0.65 -2.40
CA ARG A 298 -6.62 0.34 -3.82
C ARG A 298 -6.61 -1.15 -4.08
N LEU A 299 -7.50 -1.83 -3.37
CA LEU A 299 -7.68 -3.29 -3.40
C LEU A 299 -9.03 -3.63 -4.03
N ALA A 300 -9.08 -4.71 -4.81
CA ALA A 300 -10.30 -5.23 -5.38
C ALA A 300 -10.37 -6.76 -5.31
N LYS A 301 -11.55 -7.28 -4.99
CA LYS A 301 -11.88 -8.72 -4.95
C LYS A 301 -12.83 -9.05 -6.09
N LYS A 302 -12.59 -10.14 -6.80
CA LYS A 302 -13.48 -10.65 -7.84
C LYS A 302 -14.83 -11.04 -7.23
N ILE A 303 -15.91 -10.62 -7.87
CA ILE A 303 -17.27 -11.00 -7.50
C ILE A 303 -17.57 -12.35 -8.16
N GLU A 304 -18.12 -13.29 -7.38
CA GLU A 304 -18.55 -14.58 -7.90
C GLU A 304 -19.87 -14.42 -8.68
N GLY A 305 -19.91 -14.96 -9.89
CA GLY A 305 -21.08 -14.92 -10.76
C GLY A 305 -21.19 -13.67 -11.65
N SER A 306 -22.39 -13.46 -12.20
CA SER A 306 -22.70 -12.34 -13.09
C SER A 306 -23.38 -11.22 -12.31
N VAL A 307 -22.98 -9.98 -12.54
CA VAL A 307 -23.64 -8.79 -11.98
C VAL A 307 -24.53 -8.16 -13.05
N VAL A 308 -25.69 -7.63 -12.66
CA VAL A 308 -26.56 -6.90 -13.59
C VAL A 308 -26.22 -5.42 -13.54
N ILE A 309 -25.85 -4.85 -14.68
CA ILE A 309 -25.53 -3.43 -14.84
C ILE A 309 -26.40 -2.87 -15.96
N ASN A 310 -27.20 -1.85 -15.67
CA ASN A 310 -28.09 -1.21 -16.64
C ASN A 310 -28.95 -2.22 -17.41
N GLY A 311 -29.46 -3.26 -16.73
CA GLY A 311 -30.28 -4.32 -17.34
C GLY A 311 -29.51 -5.42 -18.09
N HIS A 312 -28.18 -5.32 -18.21
CA HIS A 312 -27.35 -6.31 -18.89
C HIS A 312 -26.52 -7.14 -17.90
N LYS A 313 -26.42 -8.46 -18.11
CA LYS A 313 -25.50 -9.32 -17.34
C LYS A 313 -24.06 -9.03 -17.75
N ALA A 314 -23.22 -8.74 -16.77
CA ALA A 314 -21.79 -8.55 -16.92
C ALA A 314 -21.05 -9.55 -16.02
N ASN A 315 -20.08 -10.26 -16.62
CA ASN A 315 -19.22 -11.20 -15.92
C ASN A 315 -17.89 -10.53 -15.55
N ASN A 316 -17.10 -11.18 -14.69
CA ASN A 316 -15.75 -10.72 -14.28
C ASN A 316 -15.75 -9.32 -13.66
N ALA A 317 -16.78 -9.02 -12.87
CA ALA A 317 -16.85 -7.83 -12.05
C ALA A 317 -15.98 -7.98 -10.79
N TYR A 318 -15.52 -6.85 -10.27
CA TYR A 318 -14.75 -6.74 -9.04
C TYR A 318 -15.45 -5.77 -8.09
N GLN A 319 -15.29 -6.01 -6.79
CA GLN A 319 -15.70 -5.11 -5.73
C GLN A 319 -14.46 -4.46 -5.13
N THR A 320 -14.51 -3.16 -4.85
CA THR A 320 -13.41 -2.45 -4.19
C THR A 320 -13.74 -2.16 -2.73
N LEU A 321 -12.77 -1.64 -1.96
CA LEU A 321 -13.02 -1.20 -0.59
C LEU A 321 -13.80 0.12 -0.49
N LEU A 322 -13.75 0.95 -1.53
CA LEU A 322 -14.27 2.32 -1.53
C LEU A 322 -15.62 2.46 -2.24
N LEU A 323 -15.86 1.64 -3.26
CA LEU A 323 -17.06 1.65 -4.11
C LEU A 323 -17.95 0.46 -3.84
N GLU A 324 -19.27 0.70 -3.79
CA GLU A 324 -20.29 -0.34 -3.82
C GLU A 324 -20.53 -0.86 -5.25
N GLU A 325 -20.40 0.03 -6.25
CA GLU A 325 -20.57 -0.32 -7.65
C GLU A 325 -19.49 -1.31 -8.13
N PRO A 326 -19.87 -2.27 -8.99
CA PRO A 326 -18.92 -3.20 -9.59
C PRO A 326 -17.95 -2.49 -10.54
N VAL A 327 -16.67 -2.83 -10.45
CA VAL A 327 -15.60 -2.33 -11.33
C VAL A 327 -15.06 -3.45 -12.21
N PHE A 328 -14.39 -3.10 -13.31
CA PHE A 328 -13.89 -4.06 -14.30
C PHE A 328 -12.40 -3.86 -14.57
N ILE A 329 -11.69 -4.94 -14.87
CA ILE A 329 -10.32 -4.83 -15.38
C ILE A 329 -10.35 -4.12 -16.74
N HIS A 330 -9.50 -3.10 -16.90
CA HIS A 330 -9.40 -2.40 -18.17
C HIS A 330 -8.93 -3.37 -19.29
N PRO A 331 -9.54 -3.36 -20.49
CA PRO A 331 -9.22 -4.33 -21.55
C PRO A 331 -7.75 -4.33 -22.02
N SER A 332 -7.07 -3.18 -21.90
CA SER A 332 -5.65 -3.06 -22.23
C SER A 332 -4.73 -3.71 -21.20
N SER A 333 -5.24 -4.09 -20.03
CA SER A 333 -4.44 -4.79 -19.04
C SER A 333 -4.08 -6.18 -19.53
N VAL A 334 -2.90 -6.62 -19.14
CA VAL A 334 -2.39 -7.95 -19.46
C VAL A 334 -3.11 -9.06 -18.68
N LEU A 335 -3.67 -8.71 -17.52
CA LEU A 335 -4.45 -9.61 -16.65
C LEU A 335 -5.95 -9.64 -17.00
N ALA A 336 -6.37 -8.98 -18.09
CA ALA A 336 -7.79 -8.88 -18.47
C ALA A 336 -8.43 -10.26 -18.73
N ASN A 337 -7.65 -11.25 -19.17
CA ASN A 337 -8.13 -12.60 -19.47
C ASN A 337 -7.96 -13.59 -18.31
N ASP A 338 -7.02 -13.33 -17.38
CA ASP A 338 -6.71 -14.26 -16.28
C ASP A 338 -7.68 -14.13 -15.10
N SER A 339 -8.25 -12.94 -14.91
CA SER A 339 -9.28 -12.67 -13.90
C SER A 339 -8.93 -13.16 -12.47
N PRO A 340 -7.77 -12.74 -11.91
CA PRO A 340 -7.31 -13.15 -10.58
C PRO A 340 -8.30 -12.77 -9.46
N LEU A 341 -8.34 -13.54 -8.37
CA LEU A 341 -9.29 -13.35 -7.27
C LEU A 341 -9.10 -12.00 -6.54
N PHE A 342 -7.86 -11.61 -6.29
CA PHE A 342 -7.52 -10.34 -5.64
C PHE A 342 -6.50 -9.57 -6.46
N VAL A 343 -6.73 -8.27 -6.60
CA VAL A 343 -5.84 -7.34 -7.30
C VAL A 343 -5.64 -6.06 -6.51
N CYS A 344 -4.47 -5.47 -6.64
CA CYS A 344 -4.28 -4.04 -6.37
C CYS A 344 -4.27 -3.28 -7.70
N TYR A 345 -4.65 -2.01 -7.66
CA TYR A 345 -4.75 -1.16 -8.85
C TYR A 345 -4.19 0.25 -8.57
N GLN A 346 -3.78 0.97 -9.61
CA GLN A 346 -3.28 2.33 -9.45
C GLN A 346 -4.41 3.37 -9.47
N GLU A 347 -5.29 3.30 -10.46
CA GLU A 347 -6.37 4.27 -10.64
C GLU A 347 -7.70 3.59 -11.02
N LEU A 348 -8.79 4.22 -10.58
CA LEU A 348 -10.14 3.97 -11.05
C LEU A 348 -10.45 5.00 -12.14
N HIS A 349 -10.83 4.52 -13.32
CA HIS A 349 -11.14 5.35 -14.45
C HIS A 349 -12.52 5.05 -15.01
N GLU A 350 -13.40 6.04 -14.98
CA GLU A 350 -14.75 5.92 -15.54
C GLU A 350 -14.78 6.38 -17.00
N THR A 351 -15.30 5.51 -17.86
CA THR A 351 -15.60 5.82 -19.27
C THR A 351 -17.01 5.35 -19.60
N SER A 352 -17.17 4.15 -20.18
CA SER A 352 -18.46 3.47 -20.34
C SER A 352 -18.88 2.70 -19.09
N ARG A 353 -17.89 2.21 -18.34
CA ARG A 353 -17.98 1.59 -17.02
C ARG A 353 -16.82 2.09 -16.18
N ILE A 354 -16.83 1.77 -14.89
CA ILE A 354 -15.68 2.02 -14.01
C ILE A 354 -14.65 0.92 -14.23
N PHE A 355 -13.46 1.30 -14.69
CA PHE A 355 -12.34 0.40 -14.92
C PHE A 355 -11.23 0.59 -13.90
N ILE A 356 -10.62 -0.49 -13.45
CA ILE A 356 -9.35 -0.48 -12.72
C ILE A 356 -8.20 -0.61 -13.73
N LYS A 357 -7.18 0.24 -13.57
CA LYS A 357 -6.01 0.32 -14.45
C LYS A 357 -4.71 0.13 -13.66
N ASP A 358 -3.69 -0.32 -14.38
CA ASP A 358 -2.35 -0.63 -13.89
C ASP A 358 -2.42 -1.56 -12.69
N ILE A 359 -2.77 -2.82 -12.99
CA ILE A 359 -3.14 -3.81 -11.97
C ILE A 359 -2.05 -4.85 -11.73
N CYS A 360 -2.04 -5.39 -10.51
CA CYS A 360 -1.19 -6.49 -10.09
C CYS A 360 -2.01 -7.45 -9.22
N ALA A 361 -1.92 -8.75 -9.49
CA ALA A 361 -2.55 -9.77 -8.67
C ALA A 361 -1.82 -9.87 -7.32
N ILE A 362 -2.56 -10.09 -6.24
CA ILE A 362 -2.01 -10.16 -4.88
C ILE A 362 -2.61 -11.33 -4.12
N GLN A 363 -1.96 -11.74 -3.03
CA GLN A 363 -2.54 -12.67 -2.05
C GLN A 363 -2.99 -11.88 -0.83
N MET A 364 -4.18 -12.20 -0.33
CA MET A 364 -4.81 -11.43 0.74
C MET A 364 -4.09 -11.60 2.10
N ASP A 365 -3.48 -12.76 2.32
CA ASP A 365 -2.70 -13.05 3.54
C ASP A 365 -1.55 -12.06 3.75
N TRP A 366 -0.99 -11.50 2.67
CA TRP A 366 0.07 -10.51 2.75
C TRP A 366 -0.41 -9.22 3.42
N ILE A 367 -1.66 -8.82 3.19
CA ILE A 367 -2.21 -7.58 3.76
C ILE A 367 -2.36 -7.70 5.26
N VAL A 368 -2.73 -8.88 5.74
CA VAL A 368 -2.84 -9.16 7.18
C VAL A 368 -1.49 -9.02 7.87
N GLN A 369 -0.41 -9.48 7.23
CA GLN A 369 0.95 -9.37 7.74
C GLN A 369 1.51 -7.94 7.63
N LEU A 370 1.30 -7.29 6.49
CA LEU A 370 1.89 -5.98 6.17
C LEU A 370 1.14 -4.83 6.84
N ASN A 371 -0.18 -4.92 6.96
CA ASN A 371 -1.05 -3.86 7.47
C ASN A 371 -2.19 -4.44 8.37
N PRO A 372 -1.85 -5.06 9.51
CA PRO A 372 -2.84 -5.70 10.40
C PRO A 372 -3.88 -4.72 10.95
N HIS A 373 -3.57 -3.43 11.07
CA HIS A 373 -4.49 -2.40 11.53
C HIS A 373 -5.67 -2.12 10.59
N LEU A 374 -5.59 -2.60 9.34
CA LEU A 374 -6.69 -2.53 8.37
C LEU A 374 -7.65 -3.72 8.48
N CYS A 375 -7.27 -4.74 9.25
CA CYS A 375 -8.01 -5.97 9.40
C CYS A 375 -8.77 -5.99 10.73
N SER A 376 -9.99 -6.50 10.68
CA SER A 376 -10.73 -6.93 11.87
C SER A 376 -10.47 -8.41 12.09
N PHE A 377 -10.06 -8.79 13.30
CA PHE A 377 -9.74 -10.17 13.64
C PHE A 377 -10.86 -10.81 14.47
N GLY A 378 -11.33 -11.98 14.05
CA GLY A 378 -12.29 -12.81 14.78
C GLY A 378 -11.68 -13.45 16.05
N PRO A 379 -12.35 -14.41 16.69
CA PRO A 379 -11.79 -15.13 17.84
C PRO A 379 -10.51 -15.91 17.47
N ILE A 380 -9.75 -16.30 18.49
CA ILE A 380 -8.59 -17.19 18.34
C ILE A 380 -9.09 -18.59 17.96
N GLU A 381 -8.54 -19.15 16.89
CA GLU A 381 -8.85 -20.51 16.46
C GLU A 381 -8.18 -21.52 17.41
N GLU A 382 -8.88 -22.62 17.69
CA GLU A 382 -8.35 -23.71 18.52
C GLU A 382 -7.32 -24.55 17.75
N GLU A 383 -7.51 -24.67 16.44
CA GLU A 383 -6.64 -25.40 15.50
C GLU A 383 -6.29 -24.49 14.30
N PRO A 384 -5.01 -24.17 14.07
CA PRO A 384 -3.83 -24.56 14.85
C PRO A 384 -3.76 -23.83 16.19
N SER A 385 -3.45 -24.58 17.26
CA SER A 385 -3.35 -24.00 18.60
C SER A 385 -2.26 -22.92 18.65
N PRO A 386 -2.48 -21.83 19.39
CA PRO A 386 -1.45 -20.83 19.65
C PRO A 386 -0.11 -21.44 20.07
N ARG A 387 0.97 -20.76 19.70
CA ARG A 387 2.36 -21.14 19.99
C ARG A 387 3.17 -19.94 20.46
N TYR A 388 4.27 -20.20 21.15
CA TYR A 388 5.23 -19.17 21.53
C TYR A 388 6.46 -19.29 20.63
N ASP A 389 6.82 -18.19 19.96
CA ASP A 389 8.03 -18.10 19.14
C ASP A 389 9.19 -17.65 20.02
N GLU A 390 10.10 -18.59 20.30
CA GLU A 390 11.29 -18.35 21.11
C GLU A 390 12.28 -17.36 20.47
N THR A 391 12.27 -17.22 19.14
CA THR A 391 13.20 -16.34 18.41
C THR A 391 12.77 -14.89 18.49
N GLN A 392 11.46 -14.64 18.37
CA GLN A 392 10.88 -13.29 18.42
C GLN A 392 10.41 -12.87 19.81
N ASP A 393 10.38 -13.81 20.77
CA ASP A 393 9.81 -13.62 22.11
C ASP A 393 8.34 -13.15 22.05
N LYS A 394 7.52 -13.84 21.23
CA LYS A 394 6.15 -13.44 20.96
C LYS A 394 5.19 -14.63 20.96
N LEU A 395 3.99 -14.37 21.45
CA LEU A 395 2.86 -15.31 21.33
C LEU A 395 2.21 -15.14 19.96
N LEU A 396 2.06 -16.25 19.25
CA LEU A 396 1.43 -16.35 17.94
C LEU A 396 0.12 -17.13 18.05
N CYS A 397 -0.90 -16.69 17.34
CA CYS A 397 -2.22 -17.32 17.26
C CYS A 397 -2.79 -17.25 15.85
N HIS A 398 -3.69 -18.17 15.52
CA HIS A 398 -4.40 -18.15 14.26
C HIS A 398 -5.76 -17.51 14.45
N ARG A 399 -6.10 -16.54 13.57
CA ARG A 399 -7.37 -15.83 13.61
C ARG A 399 -7.88 -15.64 12.19
N LYS A 400 -9.20 -15.76 12.00
CA LYS A 400 -9.83 -15.30 10.76
C LYS A 400 -9.78 -13.78 10.69
N ALA A 401 -9.23 -13.27 9.61
CA ALA A 401 -9.15 -11.84 9.34
C ALA A 401 -10.26 -11.43 8.34
N THR A 402 -10.81 -10.25 8.56
CA THR A 402 -11.78 -9.62 7.67
C THR A 402 -11.27 -8.24 7.28
N ILE A 403 -11.29 -7.91 5.99
CA ILE A 403 -10.80 -6.62 5.47
C ILE A 403 -11.97 -5.79 4.94
N GLY A 404 -11.93 -4.49 5.23
CA GLY A 404 -12.89 -3.51 4.76
C GLY A 404 -14.09 -3.34 5.69
N GLN A 405 -14.30 -2.12 6.20
CA GLN A 405 -15.39 -1.83 7.12
C GLN A 405 -16.78 -2.01 6.52
N ARG A 406 -16.92 -1.85 5.19
CA ARG A 406 -18.21 -1.90 4.48
C ARG A 406 -18.50 -3.25 3.84
N VAL A 407 -17.46 -3.90 3.31
CA VAL A 407 -17.61 -5.09 2.44
C VAL A 407 -17.25 -6.39 3.14
N SER A 408 -16.57 -6.31 4.29
CA SER A 408 -16.25 -7.44 5.18
C SER A 408 -15.71 -8.67 4.43
N TRP A 409 -14.64 -8.50 3.66
CA TRP A 409 -14.00 -9.62 2.95
C TRP A 409 -13.32 -10.57 3.94
N SER A 410 -13.92 -11.73 4.16
CA SER A 410 -13.29 -12.83 4.92
C SER A 410 -12.20 -13.50 4.08
N LEU A 411 -11.03 -13.73 4.68
CA LEU A 411 -9.94 -14.48 4.05
C LEU A 411 -10.23 -15.99 3.99
N GLY A 412 -11.26 -16.48 4.69
CA GLY A 412 -11.63 -17.90 4.73
C GLY A 412 -10.68 -18.76 5.55
N THR A 413 -9.37 -18.63 5.33
CA THR A 413 -8.31 -19.31 6.06
C THR A 413 -7.83 -18.48 7.26
N PRO A 414 -7.65 -19.09 8.45
CA PRO A 414 -7.01 -18.43 9.58
C PRO A 414 -5.57 -18.03 9.25
N VAL A 415 -5.20 -16.80 9.61
CA VAL A 415 -3.84 -16.28 9.42
C VAL A 415 -3.13 -16.23 10.77
N GLU A 416 -1.84 -16.55 10.79
CA GLU A 416 -0.99 -16.41 11.97
C GLU A 416 -0.76 -14.93 12.29
N THR A 417 -1.04 -14.55 13.54
CA THR A 417 -0.98 -13.17 14.03
C THR A 417 -0.43 -13.15 15.46
N ILE A 418 0.15 -12.02 15.86
CA ILE A 418 0.61 -11.80 17.23
C ILE A 418 -0.61 -11.49 18.12
N PHE A 419 -0.60 -11.96 19.37
CA PHE A 419 -1.61 -11.57 20.35
C PHE A 419 -1.66 -10.05 20.50
N SER A 420 -2.87 -9.49 20.50
CA SER A 420 -3.03 -8.04 20.71
C SER A 420 -2.68 -7.67 22.15
N ASN A 421 -1.94 -6.58 22.36
CA ASN A 421 -1.52 -6.11 23.68
C ASN A 421 -2.65 -5.75 24.64
N ASN A 422 -3.92 -5.81 24.24
CA ASN A 422 -5.06 -5.45 25.10
C ASN A 422 -5.90 -6.66 25.53
N THR A 423 -5.49 -7.89 25.21
CA THR A 423 -6.30 -9.08 25.53
C THR A 423 -5.77 -9.82 26.75
N VAL A 424 -6.67 -10.20 27.66
CA VAL A 424 -6.33 -11.05 28.83
C VAL A 424 -5.85 -12.44 28.39
N ASP A 425 -6.30 -12.89 27.22
CA ASP A 425 -5.92 -14.18 26.66
C ASP A 425 -4.41 -14.31 26.41
N ARG A 426 -3.69 -13.20 26.16
CA ARG A 426 -2.22 -13.24 26.02
C ARG A 426 -1.55 -13.76 27.29
N TYR A 427 -1.99 -13.31 28.46
CA TYR A 427 -1.45 -13.75 29.74
C TYR A 427 -1.84 -15.20 30.06
N ARG A 428 -3.05 -15.63 29.66
CA ARG A 428 -3.49 -17.03 29.81
C ARG A 428 -2.62 -17.98 29.01
N TRP A 429 -2.34 -17.64 27.75
CA TRP A 429 -1.47 -18.43 26.88
C TRP A 429 -0.01 -18.36 27.33
N PHE A 430 0.48 -17.19 27.73
CA PHE A 430 1.82 -17.05 28.32
C PHE A 430 1.98 -17.94 29.56
N ALA A 431 1.01 -17.91 30.49
CA ALA A 431 1.00 -18.74 31.68
C ALA A 431 1.00 -20.24 31.35
N LYS A 432 0.22 -20.67 30.36
CA LYS A 432 0.25 -22.05 29.88
C LYS A 432 1.66 -22.44 29.43
N PHE A 433 2.30 -21.65 28.57
CA PHE A 433 3.65 -21.94 28.07
C PHE A 433 4.73 -21.84 29.14
N PHE A 434 4.54 -20.97 30.13
CA PHE A 434 5.39 -20.88 31.30
C PHE A 434 5.32 -22.16 32.15
N LEU A 435 4.11 -22.66 32.42
CA LEU A 435 3.89 -23.93 33.13
C LEU A 435 4.38 -25.15 32.34
N ASP A 436 4.24 -25.13 31.01
CA ASP A 436 4.77 -26.17 30.12
C ASP A 436 6.31 -26.16 30.02
N GLY A 437 6.98 -25.16 30.60
CA GLY A 437 8.44 -25.04 30.58
C GLY A 437 9.01 -24.55 29.24
N ILE A 438 8.17 -24.07 28.32
CA ILE A 438 8.60 -23.54 27.01
C ILE A 438 9.30 -22.18 27.18
N ILE A 439 8.73 -21.30 28.00
CA ILE A 439 9.34 -19.98 28.30
C ILE A 439 10.65 -20.14 29.08
N CYS A 440 10.70 -21.11 29.97
CA CYS A 440 11.82 -21.38 30.87
C CYS A 440 12.15 -22.87 30.87
N PRO A 441 13.10 -23.32 30.02
CA PRO A 441 13.42 -24.75 29.86
C PRO A 441 13.81 -25.48 31.15
N ARG A 442 14.34 -24.76 32.16
CA ARG A 442 14.66 -25.33 33.47
C ARG A 442 13.41 -25.78 34.26
N LEU A 443 12.24 -25.22 33.96
CA LEU A 443 10.98 -25.61 34.58
C LEU A 443 10.35 -26.85 33.92
N LEU A 444 10.83 -27.25 32.74
CA LEU A 444 10.31 -28.39 31.99
C LEU A 444 10.32 -29.69 32.81
N GLN A 445 11.31 -29.87 33.69
CA GLN A 445 11.43 -31.05 34.56
C GLN A 445 10.27 -31.20 35.56
N PHE A 446 9.57 -30.12 35.89
CA PHE A 446 8.46 -30.13 36.84
C PHE A 446 7.09 -30.29 36.18
N ARG A 447 7.02 -30.23 34.83
CA ARG A 447 5.77 -30.34 34.07
C ARG A 447 4.96 -31.61 34.39
N PRO A 448 5.55 -32.81 34.54
CA PRO A 448 4.79 -34.02 34.88
C PRO A 448 4.19 -33.99 36.30
N ALA A 449 4.75 -33.17 37.19
CA ALA A 449 4.34 -33.07 38.59
C ALA A 449 3.31 -31.94 38.86
N LEU A 450 2.84 -31.26 37.81
CA LEU A 450 1.82 -30.23 37.93
C LEU A 450 0.52 -30.83 38.49
N LEU A 451 0.00 -30.23 39.56
CA LEU A 451 -1.25 -30.65 40.22
C LEU A 451 -2.48 -30.50 39.30
N CYS A 452 -2.38 -29.70 38.24
CA CYS A 452 -3.40 -29.53 37.22
C CYS A 452 -2.73 -29.31 35.87
N SER A 453 -3.36 -29.77 34.79
CA SER A 453 -2.86 -29.55 33.43
C SER A 453 -2.71 -28.04 33.14
N SER A 454 -1.61 -27.65 32.51
CA SER A 454 -1.36 -26.29 32.01
C SER A 454 -2.48 -25.80 31.08
N ASN A 455 -3.20 -26.71 30.40
CA ASN A 455 -4.38 -26.39 29.59
C ASN A 455 -5.51 -25.74 30.39
N ALA A 456 -5.57 -25.95 31.71
CA ALA A 456 -6.55 -25.30 32.58
C ALA A 456 -6.47 -23.77 32.53
N MET A 457 -5.32 -23.17 32.18
CA MET A 457 -5.16 -21.71 32.04
C MET A 457 -6.02 -21.12 30.91
N VAL A 458 -6.37 -21.92 29.90
CA VAL A 458 -6.99 -21.43 28.66
C VAL A 458 -8.44 -21.85 28.50
N LYS A 459 -8.97 -22.71 29.39
CA LYS A 459 -10.36 -23.18 29.33
C LYS A 459 -11.31 -22.14 29.92
N SER A 460 -12.58 -22.18 29.50
CA SER A 460 -13.62 -21.24 29.94
C SER A 460 -13.83 -21.22 31.46
N TRP A 461 -13.64 -22.34 32.14
CA TRP A 461 -13.75 -22.48 33.59
C TRP A 461 -12.47 -22.10 34.36
N ALA A 462 -11.43 -21.60 33.69
CA ALA A 462 -10.19 -21.14 34.33
C ALA A 462 -10.42 -20.04 35.37
N SER A 463 -11.53 -19.30 35.31
CA SER A 463 -11.88 -18.28 36.31
C SER A 463 -12.35 -18.84 37.64
N LEU A 464 -12.80 -20.10 37.68
CA LEU A 464 -13.32 -20.74 38.89
C LEU A 464 -12.21 -21.34 39.77
N MET A 465 -11.02 -21.53 39.22
CA MET A 465 -9.88 -22.05 39.96
C MET A 465 -9.05 -20.91 40.56
N GLU A 466 -8.75 -20.99 41.85
CA GLU A 466 -7.96 -19.96 42.52
C GLU A 466 -6.51 -19.91 41.98
N ARG A 467 -5.89 -21.07 41.74
CA ARG A 467 -4.50 -21.16 41.24
C ARG A 467 -4.26 -20.52 39.87
N THR A 468 -5.24 -20.60 38.98
CA THR A 468 -5.20 -20.00 37.64
C THR A 468 -5.38 -18.49 37.75
N GLN A 469 -6.26 -18.02 38.63
CA GLN A 469 -6.44 -16.59 38.90
C GLN A 469 -5.21 -15.95 39.53
N LEU A 470 -4.57 -16.59 40.51
CA LEU A 470 -3.35 -16.08 41.13
C LEU A 470 -2.22 -15.88 40.10
N LEU A 471 -2.02 -16.85 39.21
CA LEU A 471 -1.02 -16.75 38.14
C LEU A 471 -1.37 -15.70 37.09
N LEU A 472 -2.64 -15.66 36.67
CA LEU A 472 -3.10 -14.68 35.69
C LEU A 472 -2.98 -13.24 36.23
N ASN A 473 -3.43 -13.00 37.46
CA ASN A 473 -3.40 -11.69 38.09
C ASN A 473 -1.98 -11.22 38.35
N ALA A 474 -1.07 -12.12 38.75
CA ALA A 474 0.33 -11.79 38.88
C ALA A 474 0.89 -11.31 37.53
N LEU A 475 0.76 -12.10 36.47
CA LEU A 475 1.25 -11.73 35.14
C LEU A 475 0.65 -10.41 34.63
N ALA A 476 -0.67 -10.23 34.77
CA ALA A 476 -1.37 -9.02 34.35
C ALA A 476 -0.92 -7.77 35.13
N ALA A 477 -0.65 -7.90 36.44
CA ALA A 477 -0.24 -6.77 37.29
C ALA A 477 1.10 -6.14 36.90
N LYS A 478 1.96 -6.90 36.21
CA LYS A 478 3.27 -6.43 35.72
C LYS A 478 3.36 -6.41 34.18
N ASP A 479 2.23 -6.59 33.50
CA ASP A 479 2.14 -6.65 32.05
C ASP A 479 3.13 -7.65 31.42
N ILE A 480 3.23 -8.86 31.99
CA ILE A 480 4.18 -9.88 31.56
C ILE A 480 3.54 -10.81 30.53
N ASP A 481 3.90 -10.63 29.26
CA ASP A 481 3.51 -11.49 28.14
C ASP A 481 4.70 -11.97 27.28
N SER A 482 5.93 -11.62 27.69
CA SER A 482 7.18 -12.01 27.05
C SER A 482 8.26 -12.41 28.06
N ARG A 483 9.24 -13.16 27.59
CA ARG A 483 10.40 -13.62 28.35
C ARG A 483 11.31 -12.45 28.74
N ILE A 484 11.45 -11.44 27.89
CA ILE A 484 12.23 -10.23 28.17
C ILE A 484 11.62 -9.47 29.35
N GLN A 485 10.31 -9.18 29.33
CA GLN A 485 9.64 -8.51 30.44
C GLN A 485 9.74 -9.33 31.74
N LEU A 486 9.55 -10.65 31.66
CA LEU A 486 9.70 -11.52 32.83
C LEU A 486 11.10 -11.42 33.45
N LYS A 487 12.14 -11.35 32.60
CA LYS A 487 13.53 -11.18 33.04
C LYS A 487 13.78 -9.80 33.63
N GLU A 488 13.22 -8.74 33.06
CA GLU A 488 13.28 -7.39 33.63
C GLU A 488 12.65 -7.35 35.03
N VAL A 489 11.48 -7.99 35.20
CA VAL A 489 10.83 -8.08 36.51
C VAL A 489 11.68 -8.88 37.49
N TRP A 490 12.24 -10.03 37.09
CA TRP A 490 13.15 -10.79 37.96
C TRP A 490 14.46 -10.07 38.32
N SER A 491 14.93 -9.15 37.49
CA SER A 491 16.10 -8.33 37.84
C SER A 491 15.84 -7.40 39.02
N THR A 492 14.59 -6.96 39.19
CA THR A 492 14.17 -6.12 40.32
C THR A 492 13.59 -6.92 41.49
N GLN A 493 12.89 -8.02 41.20
CA GLN A 493 12.20 -8.87 42.16
C GLN A 493 12.49 -10.35 41.85
N PRO A 494 13.62 -10.91 42.33
CA PRO A 494 14.06 -12.24 41.91
C PRO A 494 13.12 -13.36 42.36
N LYS A 495 12.31 -13.15 43.41
CA LYS A 495 11.31 -14.12 43.92
C LYS A 495 9.92 -13.96 43.30
N TYR A 496 9.74 -13.02 42.36
CA TYR A 496 8.44 -12.78 41.75
C TYR A 496 7.96 -14.02 40.98
N LEU A 497 6.67 -14.40 41.10
CA LEU A 497 6.04 -15.67 40.64
C LEU A 497 6.45 -16.97 41.35
N LEU A 498 7.40 -16.97 42.29
CA LEU A 498 7.85 -18.20 42.96
C LEU A 498 6.72 -18.90 43.71
N ASP A 499 6.06 -18.20 44.64
CA ASP A 499 4.99 -18.78 45.46
C ASP A 499 3.77 -19.15 44.59
N VAL A 500 3.51 -18.35 43.57
CA VAL A 500 2.44 -18.59 42.60
C VAL A 500 2.69 -19.85 41.78
N TYR A 501 3.93 -20.11 41.36
CA TYR A 501 4.32 -21.34 40.67
C TYR A 501 4.33 -22.55 41.62
N CYS A 502 4.77 -22.38 42.87
CA CYS A 502 4.69 -23.43 43.89
C CYS A 502 3.25 -23.92 44.12
N ASN A 503 2.24 -23.06 44.04
CA ASN A 503 0.83 -23.46 44.12
C ASN A 503 0.37 -24.44 43.02
N TRP A 504 1.17 -24.61 41.95
CA TRP A 504 0.92 -25.57 40.88
C TRP A 504 1.61 -26.93 41.09
N LEU A 505 2.43 -27.07 42.14
CA LEU A 505 3.22 -28.25 42.44
C LEU A 505 2.94 -28.79 43.85
N PRO A 506 3.12 -30.09 44.10
CA PRO A 506 3.06 -30.64 45.45
C PRO A 506 4.14 -30.04 46.35
N GLU A 507 3.84 -29.89 47.65
CA GLU A 507 4.72 -29.27 48.64
C GLU A 507 6.12 -29.91 48.72
N SER A 508 6.20 -31.21 48.44
CA SER A 508 7.47 -31.96 48.40
C SER A 508 8.50 -31.39 47.42
N LEU A 509 8.05 -30.75 46.33
CA LEU A 509 8.92 -30.18 45.30
C LEU A 509 9.24 -28.70 45.52
N HIS A 510 8.60 -28.03 46.50
CA HIS A 510 8.77 -26.60 46.72
C HIS A 510 10.21 -26.22 47.07
N ALA A 511 10.90 -27.04 47.87
CA ALA A 511 12.31 -26.80 48.23
C ALA A 511 13.23 -26.84 47.01
N GLN A 512 12.98 -27.76 46.07
CA GLN A 512 13.75 -27.92 44.85
C GLN A 512 13.50 -26.77 43.85
N VAL A 513 12.26 -26.29 43.77
CA VAL A 513 11.93 -25.11 42.94
C VAL A 513 12.57 -23.85 43.52
N ARG A 514 12.51 -23.67 44.85
CA ARG A 514 13.09 -22.49 45.53
C ARG A 514 14.60 -22.39 45.35
N SER A 515 15.33 -23.51 45.29
CA SER A 515 16.77 -23.50 45.03
C SER A 515 17.12 -23.22 43.57
N LEU A 516 16.22 -23.54 42.64
CA LEU A 516 16.39 -23.31 41.21
C LEU A 516 15.91 -21.91 40.75
N TRP A 517 15.23 -21.17 41.63
CA TRP A 517 14.65 -19.87 41.33
C TRP A 517 15.66 -18.72 41.46
N PRO A 518 15.71 -17.76 40.51
CA PRO A 518 14.90 -17.65 39.30
C PRO A 518 15.37 -18.61 38.20
N PRO A 519 14.43 -19.27 37.47
CA PRO A 519 14.74 -20.17 36.36
C PRO A 519 15.09 -19.34 35.12
N VAL A 520 16.21 -18.60 35.19
CA VAL A 520 16.61 -17.68 34.14
C VAL A 520 16.78 -18.47 32.83
N PRO A 521 16.06 -18.08 31.77
CA PRO A 521 16.06 -18.84 30.55
C PRO A 521 17.40 -18.62 29.80
N SER A 522 18.00 -19.71 29.30
CA SER A 522 19.34 -19.74 28.69
C SER A 522 19.45 -18.83 27.47
N VAL A 523 20.51 -18.02 27.44
CA VAL A 523 20.82 -17.01 26.41
C VAL A 523 20.67 -17.57 24.99
N LEU A 524 19.94 -16.84 24.12
CA LEU A 524 19.94 -17.05 22.67
C LEU A 524 21.39 -16.93 22.18
N LYS A 525 21.98 -18.02 21.68
CA LYS A 525 23.20 -17.93 20.87
C LYS A 525 22.85 -17.01 19.69
N LYS A 526 23.59 -15.90 19.56
CA LYS A 526 23.50 -14.94 18.46
C LYS A 526 23.65 -15.61 17.11
#